data_AF-A0A9D8GZC1-F1
#
_entry.id   AF-A0A9D8GZC1-F1
#
_cell.length_a   1.000
_cell.length_b   1.000
_cell.length_c   1.000
_cell.angle_alpha   90.00
_cell.angle_beta   90.00
_cell.angle_gamma   90.00
#
_symmetry.space_group_name_H-M   'P 1'
#
loop_
_entity.id
_entity.type
_entity.pdbx_description
1 polymer ?
#
loop_
_entity_poly.entity_id
_entity_poly.type
_entity_poly.pdbx_seq_one_letter_code
_entity_poly.pdbx_strand_id
1 'polypeptide(L)'
;MTYTILGRCARTGRLGIGIATFSITVGRYCYGVKAMTGVTVSQAFAHERNNQLALRLLAQGFSAGAVLQRLMGNDRHASYRQIGVIDRDGTAVAYSGPGTRGWSGHVVGENHVAFGNGLVGPEVAEAIAAGFLAEPAADLEHRLLCAIEAGRDAGGQGTRDRHKPERSAALRVYSHHPYADIDLRVDLHATAVEELRRVWTEYKKYETYYRDRERNPKGAIGQEAFMATLRAAEA
;
A
#
# COMPACT_ATOMS: atom_id res chain seq x y z
N MET A 1 4.17 14.45 3.78
CA MET A 1 5.20 13.75 3.00
C MET A 1 4.98 12.28 3.20
N THR A 2 4.77 11.60 2.10
CA THR A 2 4.25 10.23 2.05
C THR A 2 4.49 9.75 0.62
N TYR A 3 4.86 8.49 0.45
CA TYR A 3 4.76 7.83 -0.83
C TYR A 3 4.03 6.50 -0.68
N THR A 4 3.39 6.10 -1.77
CA THR A 4 2.43 5.00 -1.81
C THR A 4 2.49 4.32 -3.17
N ILE A 5 2.31 3.01 -3.15
CA ILE A 5 1.98 2.18 -4.31
C ILE A 5 0.60 1.58 -4.11
N LEU A 6 -0.28 1.74 -5.09
CA LEU A 6 -1.48 0.92 -5.24
C LEU A 6 -1.18 -0.14 -6.29
N GLY A 7 -1.63 -1.37 -6.06
CA GLY A 7 -1.38 -2.46 -7.00
C GLY A 7 -2.55 -3.43 -7.11
N ARG A 8 -2.76 -3.93 -8.33
CA ARG A 8 -3.60 -5.09 -8.65
C ARG A 8 -2.73 -6.18 -9.27
N CYS A 9 -2.90 -7.42 -8.86
CA CYS A 9 -2.28 -8.55 -9.54
C CYS A 9 -3.25 -9.10 -10.59
N ALA A 10 -2.95 -8.91 -11.87
CA ALA A 10 -3.80 -9.40 -12.97
C ALA A 10 -4.02 -10.93 -12.95
N ARG A 11 -3.05 -11.70 -12.43
CA ARG A 11 -3.14 -13.16 -12.35
C ARG A 11 -4.11 -13.66 -11.28
N THR A 12 -4.18 -12.96 -10.15
CA THR A 12 -4.90 -13.43 -8.94
C THR A 12 -6.09 -12.57 -8.58
N GLY A 13 -6.24 -11.39 -9.20
CA GLY A 13 -7.25 -10.38 -8.84
C GLY A 13 -7.00 -9.71 -7.48
N ARG A 14 -5.91 -10.04 -6.78
CA ARG A 14 -5.56 -9.43 -5.48
C ARG A 14 -5.31 -7.94 -5.66
N LEU A 15 -5.67 -7.17 -4.64
CA LEU A 15 -5.54 -5.72 -4.58
C LEU A 15 -4.79 -5.33 -3.32
N GLY A 16 -3.96 -4.28 -3.38
CA GLY A 16 -3.22 -3.87 -2.19
C GLY A 16 -2.57 -2.51 -2.25
N ILE A 17 -2.03 -2.11 -1.10
CA ILE A 17 -1.37 -0.84 -0.84
C ILE A 17 -0.05 -1.12 -0.12
N GLY A 18 1.02 -0.49 -0.59
CA GLY A 18 2.25 -0.26 0.19
C GLY A 18 2.39 1.24 0.43
N ILE A 19 2.67 1.68 1.67
CA ILE A 19 2.72 3.11 2.02
C ILE A 19 3.76 3.38 3.10
N ALA A 20 4.47 4.49 2.98
CA ALA A 20 5.42 4.96 4.00
C ALA A 20 5.41 6.49 4.15
N THR A 21 5.75 6.99 5.34
CA THR A 21 5.71 8.43 5.66
C THR A 21 6.64 8.80 6.82
N PHE A 22 7.10 10.05 6.83
CA PHE A 22 7.76 10.68 7.99
C PHE A 22 6.83 10.83 9.21
N SER A 23 5.51 10.82 9.01
CA SER A 23 4.55 10.81 10.13
C SER A 23 4.54 9.43 10.83
N ILE A 24 3.78 9.33 11.91
CA ILE A 24 3.51 8.07 12.60
C ILE A 24 2.18 7.47 12.15
N THR A 25 1.98 6.18 12.41
CA THR A 25 0.71 5.45 12.27
C THR A 25 0.09 5.45 10.86
N VAL A 26 0.90 5.44 9.80
CA VAL A 26 0.38 5.52 8.42
C VAL A 26 -0.54 4.36 8.04
N GLY A 27 -0.42 3.22 8.71
CA GLY A 27 -1.33 2.09 8.54
C GLY A 27 -2.80 2.44 8.80
N ARG A 28 -3.09 3.46 9.63
CA ARG A 28 -4.45 4.00 9.81
C ARG A 28 -5.07 4.52 8.50
N TYR A 29 -4.26 4.98 7.55
CA TYR A 29 -4.71 5.47 6.24
C TYR A 29 -4.64 4.38 5.16
N CYS A 30 -4.03 3.24 5.47
CA CYS A 30 -3.88 2.06 4.60
C CYS A 30 -5.11 1.14 4.68
N TYR A 31 -6.31 1.66 4.39
CA TYR A 31 -7.55 0.86 4.44
C TYR A 31 -8.39 0.93 3.17
N GLY A 32 -8.00 1.74 2.19
CA GLY A 32 -8.77 1.96 0.98
C GLY A 32 -8.69 0.80 0.00
N VAL A 33 -8.81 -0.45 0.45
CA VAL A 33 -8.88 -1.65 -0.40
C VAL A 33 -10.20 -2.33 -0.11
N LYS A 34 -10.90 -2.75 -1.17
CA LYS A 34 -12.04 -3.64 -1.05
C LYS A 34 -11.87 -4.80 -2.01
N ALA A 35 -11.93 -6.03 -1.45
CA ALA A 35 -11.82 -7.27 -2.19
C ALA A 35 -12.68 -7.26 -3.46
N MET A 36 -12.09 -7.69 -4.57
CA MET A 36 -12.73 -7.78 -5.90
C MET A 36 -13.41 -6.48 -6.39
N THR A 37 -13.08 -5.32 -5.81
CA THR A 37 -13.77 -4.05 -6.08
C THR A 37 -12.79 -2.99 -6.57
N GLY A 38 -11.71 -2.77 -5.84
CA GLY A 38 -10.70 -1.79 -6.20
C GLY A 38 -9.90 -1.29 -5.00
N VAL A 39 -8.96 -0.39 -5.28
CA VAL A 39 -8.06 0.21 -4.30
C VAL A 39 -7.98 1.72 -4.51
N THR A 40 -7.90 2.49 -3.43
CA THR A 40 -7.84 3.94 -3.42
C THR A 40 -7.06 4.43 -2.22
N VAL A 41 -6.34 5.54 -2.39
CA VAL A 41 -5.74 6.27 -1.26
C VAL A 41 -5.80 7.76 -1.54
N SER A 42 -6.37 8.50 -0.59
CA SER A 42 -6.28 9.96 -0.47
C SER A 42 -5.26 10.32 0.61
N GLN A 43 -4.18 10.99 0.21
CA GLN A 43 -3.04 11.39 1.06
C GLN A 43 -2.70 12.88 0.90
N ALA A 44 -1.51 13.28 1.37
CA ALA A 44 -1.03 14.65 1.55
C ALA A 44 -1.78 15.38 2.68
N PHE A 45 -2.84 16.11 2.37
CA PHE A 45 -3.82 16.54 3.35
C PHE A 45 -4.99 15.56 3.29
N ALA A 46 -4.79 14.39 3.89
CA ALA A 46 -5.69 13.24 3.76
C ALA A 46 -7.14 13.61 4.15
N HIS A 47 -8.10 13.04 3.42
CA HIS A 47 -9.51 13.18 3.71
C HIS A 47 -10.16 11.80 3.68
N GLU A 48 -10.42 11.22 4.85
CA GLU A 48 -10.85 9.82 5.00
C GLU A 48 -12.17 9.51 4.29
N ARG A 49 -13.07 10.50 4.23
CA ARG A 49 -14.35 10.34 3.51
C ARG A 49 -14.15 10.09 2.01
N ASN A 50 -13.05 10.54 1.42
CA ASN A 50 -12.74 10.28 0.01
C ASN A 50 -12.49 8.79 -0.24
N ASN A 51 -11.71 8.12 0.61
CA ASN A 51 -11.47 6.68 0.48
C ASN A 51 -12.78 5.88 0.63
N GLN A 52 -13.60 6.24 1.62
CA GLN A 52 -14.89 5.58 1.83
C GLN A 52 -15.85 5.78 0.64
N LEU A 53 -15.94 7.01 0.13
CA LEU A 53 -16.77 7.32 -1.03
C LEU A 53 -16.29 6.58 -2.28
N ALA A 54 -14.98 6.56 -2.54
CA ALA A 54 -14.41 5.84 -3.67
C ALA A 54 -14.72 4.34 -3.60
N LEU A 55 -14.52 3.68 -2.47
CA LEU A 55 -14.85 2.26 -2.34
C LEU A 55 -16.34 1.97 -2.55
N ARG A 56 -17.25 2.89 -2.15
CA ARG A 56 -18.69 2.75 -2.43
C ARG A 56 -19.01 2.91 -3.90
N LEU A 57 -18.38 3.86 -4.60
CA LEU A 57 -18.60 4.09 -6.02
C LEU A 57 -18.01 2.96 -6.87
N LEU A 58 -16.80 2.49 -6.54
CA LEU A 58 -16.20 1.30 -7.18
C LEU A 58 -17.09 0.06 -6.99
N ALA A 59 -17.68 -0.12 -5.80
CA ALA A 59 -18.61 -1.21 -5.54
C ALA A 59 -19.91 -1.13 -6.35
N GLN A 60 -20.29 0.07 -6.82
CA GLN A 60 -21.41 0.29 -7.72
C GLN A 60 -21.03 0.13 -9.21
N GLY A 61 -19.77 -0.18 -9.52
CA GLY A 61 -19.29 -0.40 -10.89
C GLY A 61 -18.83 0.88 -11.61
N PHE A 62 -18.64 1.99 -10.91
CA PHE A 62 -18.03 3.18 -11.51
C PHE A 62 -16.55 2.91 -11.83
N SER A 63 -16.08 3.39 -12.98
CA SER A 63 -14.66 3.33 -13.36
C SER A 63 -13.79 4.21 -12.47
N ALA A 64 -12.51 3.90 -12.39
CA ALA A 64 -11.55 4.67 -11.59
C ALA A 64 -11.57 6.18 -11.94
N GLY A 65 -11.68 6.53 -13.23
CA GLY A 65 -11.79 7.91 -13.70
C GLY A 65 -13.08 8.62 -13.23
N ALA A 66 -14.23 7.95 -13.32
CA ALA A 66 -15.50 8.52 -12.85
C ALA A 66 -15.49 8.73 -11.33
N VAL A 67 -14.87 7.79 -10.59
CA VAL A 67 -14.66 7.92 -9.15
C VAL A 67 -13.81 9.13 -8.83
N LEU A 68 -12.64 9.29 -9.48
CA LEU A 68 -11.74 10.42 -9.23
C LEU A 68 -12.43 11.76 -9.49
N GLN A 69 -13.16 11.90 -10.61
CA GLN A 69 -13.93 13.10 -10.92
C GLN A 69 -14.96 13.42 -9.83
N ARG A 70 -15.68 12.39 -9.33
CA ARG A 70 -16.66 12.56 -8.26
C ARG A 70 -16.02 12.94 -6.93
N LEU A 71 -14.83 12.42 -6.61
CA LEU A 71 -14.09 12.82 -5.42
C LEU A 71 -13.67 14.29 -5.50
N MET A 72 -13.08 14.71 -6.63
CA MET A 72 -12.64 16.08 -6.84
C MET A 72 -13.80 17.07 -6.81
N GLY A 73 -14.94 16.73 -7.42
CA GLY A 73 -16.13 17.59 -7.43
C GLY A 73 -16.81 17.74 -6.06
N ASN A 74 -16.62 16.79 -5.13
CA ASN A 74 -17.23 16.82 -3.79
C ASN A 74 -16.29 17.35 -2.70
N ASP A 75 -15.01 17.62 -3.01
CA ASP A 75 -14.03 18.11 -2.06
C ASP A 75 -13.61 19.54 -2.43
N ARG A 76 -14.14 20.54 -1.71
CA ARG A 76 -13.78 21.96 -1.93
C ARG A 76 -12.29 22.25 -1.75
N HIS A 77 -11.55 21.34 -1.13
CA HIS A 77 -10.12 21.42 -0.91
C HIS A 77 -9.37 20.35 -1.72
N ALA A 78 -9.94 19.87 -2.83
CA ALA A 78 -9.33 18.88 -3.71
C ALA A 78 -7.89 19.26 -4.08
N SER A 79 -7.58 20.55 -4.27
CA SER A 79 -6.24 21.05 -4.57
C SER A 79 -5.17 20.70 -3.52
N TYR A 80 -5.54 20.37 -2.28
CA TYR A 80 -4.63 19.92 -1.22
C TYR A 80 -4.52 18.39 -1.13
N ARG A 81 -5.28 17.66 -1.94
CA ARG A 81 -5.32 16.19 -1.93
C ARG A 81 -4.32 15.63 -2.91
N GLN A 82 -3.86 14.43 -2.61
CA GLN A 82 -3.26 13.55 -3.58
C GLN A 82 -4.03 12.23 -3.56
N ILE A 83 -4.55 11.77 -4.70
CA ILE A 83 -5.50 10.66 -4.79
C ILE A 83 -5.01 9.68 -5.85
N GLY A 84 -4.95 8.39 -5.51
CA GLY A 84 -4.82 7.30 -6.49
C GLY A 84 -6.03 6.38 -6.40
N VAL A 85 -6.49 5.85 -7.54
CA VAL A 85 -7.61 4.90 -7.62
C VAL A 85 -7.28 3.83 -8.67
N ILE A 86 -7.55 2.56 -8.35
CA ILE A 86 -7.57 1.45 -9.30
C ILE A 86 -8.91 0.73 -9.14
N ASP A 87 -9.62 0.51 -10.25
CA ASP A 87 -10.85 -0.30 -10.25
C ASP A 87 -10.57 -1.81 -10.40
N ARG A 88 -11.64 -2.61 -10.36
CA ARG A 88 -11.55 -4.08 -10.44
C ARG A 88 -10.95 -4.61 -11.74
N ASP A 89 -10.99 -3.81 -12.80
CA ASP A 89 -10.50 -4.19 -14.12
C ASP A 89 -9.03 -3.81 -14.31
N GLY A 90 -8.45 -3.07 -13.35
CA GLY A 90 -7.05 -2.65 -13.38
C GLY A 90 -6.84 -1.29 -14.02
N THR A 91 -7.91 -0.57 -14.36
CA THR A 91 -7.81 0.82 -14.82
C THR A 91 -7.39 1.67 -13.63
N ALA A 92 -6.32 2.43 -13.82
CA ALA A 92 -5.69 3.23 -12.79
C ALA A 92 -5.75 4.72 -13.14
N VAL A 93 -6.02 5.57 -12.15
CA VAL A 93 -5.94 7.02 -12.27
C VAL A 93 -5.33 7.64 -11.03
N ALA A 94 -4.72 8.80 -11.18
CA ALA A 94 -4.17 9.56 -10.07
C ALA A 94 -4.36 11.06 -10.25
N TYR A 95 -4.30 11.78 -9.14
CA TYR A 95 -4.36 13.24 -9.07
C TYR A 95 -3.40 13.74 -8.00
N SER A 96 -2.55 14.70 -8.36
CA SER A 96 -1.68 15.42 -7.42
C SER A 96 -2.10 16.88 -7.41
N GLY A 97 -2.75 17.32 -6.34
CA GLY A 97 -3.22 18.69 -6.23
C GLY A 97 -2.08 19.71 -6.09
N PRO A 98 -2.22 20.92 -6.67
CA PRO A 98 -1.16 21.94 -6.65
C PRO A 98 -0.88 22.52 -5.26
N GLY A 99 -1.77 22.32 -4.28
CA GLY A 99 -1.59 22.72 -2.88
C GLY A 99 -0.86 21.68 -2.01
N THR A 100 -0.38 20.58 -2.61
CA THR A 100 0.44 19.60 -1.89
C THR A 100 1.86 20.12 -1.62
N ARG A 101 2.54 19.58 -0.61
CA ARG A 101 3.84 20.11 -0.14
C ARG A 101 5.01 19.46 -0.89
N GLY A 102 6.05 20.25 -1.15
CA GLY A 102 7.30 19.80 -1.78
C GLY A 102 7.07 19.24 -3.19
N TRP A 103 8.01 18.44 -3.70
CA TRP A 103 7.74 17.72 -4.95
C TRP A 103 6.61 16.72 -4.72
N SER A 104 5.64 16.72 -5.63
CA SER A 104 4.45 15.89 -5.57
C SER A 104 4.05 15.46 -6.97
N GLY A 105 3.90 14.16 -7.18
CA GLY A 105 3.70 13.58 -8.49
C GLY A 105 3.26 12.13 -8.42
N HIS A 106 3.05 11.53 -9.59
CA HIS A 106 2.60 10.16 -9.72
C HIS A 106 3.04 9.55 -11.05
N VAL A 107 3.17 8.22 -11.06
CA VAL A 107 3.32 7.37 -12.23
C VAL A 107 2.12 6.44 -12.25
N VAL A 108 1.35 6.48 -13.33
CA VAL A 108 0.19 5.63 -13.56
C VAL A 108 0.55 4.63 -14.64
N GLY A 109 0.30 3.36 -14.39
CA GLY A 109 0.36 2.32 -15.40
C GLY A 109 -0.74 1.31 -15.21
N GLU A 110 -0.76 0.29 -16.06
CA GLU A 110 -1.77 -0.75 -15.93
C GLU A 110 -1.64 -1.44 -14.56
N ASN A 111 -2.76 -1.60 -13.85
CA ASN A 111 -2.83 -2.25 -12.55
C ASN A 111 -2.00 -1.59 -11.43
N HIS A 112 -1.46 -0.38 -11.59
CA HIS A 112 -0.71 0.28 -10.51
C HIS A 112 -0.71 1.81 -10.55
N VAL A 113 -0.54 2.40 -9.36
CA VAL A 113 -0.31 3.84 -9.19
C VAL A 113 0.80 4.03 -8.16
N ALA A 114 1.95 4.55 -8.58
CA ALA A 114 3.03 4.98 -7.71
C ALA A 114 2.98 6.50 -7.53
N PHE A 115 2.93 7.00 -6.30
CA PHE A 115 2.70 8.43 -6.09
C PHE A 115 3.14 8.90 -4.71
N GLY A 116 3.51 10.17 -4.60
CA GLY A 116 3.95 10.73 -3.33
C GLY A 116 4.03 12.24 -3.32
N ASN A 117 4.14 12.79 -2.11
CA ASN A 117 4.27 14.22 -1.83
C ASN A 117 5.42 14.45 -0.85
N GLY A 118 6.06 15.60 -0.95
CA GLY A 118 7.25 15.94 -0.18
C GLY A 118 8.39 14.96 -0.40
N LEU A 119 8.53 14.47 -1.64
CA LEU A 119 9.66 13.62 -2.05
C LEU A 119 10.82 14.49 -2.49
N VAL A 120 12.01 13.88 -2.56
CA VAL A 120 13.21 14.58 -3.03
C VAL A 120 13.15 14.94 -4.51
N GLY A 121 12.37 14.21 -5.31
CA GLY A 121 12.16 14.45 -6.73
C GLY A 121 11.31 13.37 -7.43
N PRO A 122 11.09 13.51 -8.76
CA PRO A 122 10.34 12.55 -9.58
C PRO A 122 10.90 11.13 -9.61
N GLU A 123 12.23 11.01 -9.48
CA GLU A 123 12.95 9.75 -9.46
C GLU A 123 12.42 8.77 -8.39
N VAL A 124 11.86 9.28 -7.29
CA VAL A 124 11.28 8.44 -6.23
C VAL A 124 9.99 7.76 -6.71
N ALA A 125 9.10 8.48 -7.39
CA ALA A 125 7.85 7.88 -7.90
C ALA A 125 8.13 6.88 -9.02
N GLU A 126 9.13 7.16 -9.86
CA GLU A 126 9.62 6.26 -10.90
C GLU A 126 10.24 4.99 -10.31
N ALA A 127 11.07 5.12 -9.27
CA ALA A 127 11.66 3.98 -8.57
C ALA A 127 10.60 3.09 -7.90
N ILE A 128 9.58 3.68 -7.28
CA ILE A 128 8.46 2.92 -6.70
C ILE A 128 7.74 2.10 -7.78
N ALA A 129 7.45 2.71 -8.94
CA ALA A 129 6.84 1.99 -10.05
C ALA A 129 7.76 0.87 -10.56
N ALA A 130 9.05 1.14 -10.74
CA ALA A 130 10.03 0.15 -11.17
C ALA A 130 10.14 -1.03 -10.18
N GLY A 131 10.19 -0.76 -8.88
CA GLY A 131 10.23 -1.80 -7.83
C GLY A 131 8.98 -2.70 -7.83
N PHE A 132 7.80 -2.14 -8.12
CA PHE A 132 6.57 -2.93 -8.26
C PHE A 132 6.57 -3.85 -9.49
N LEU A 133 7.22 -3.40 -10.56
CA LEU A 133 7.25 -4.06 -11.87
C LEU A 133 8.43 -5.03 -12.03
N ALA A 134 9.42 -4.98 -11.14
CA ALA A 134 10.65 -5.78 -11.23
C ALA A 134 10.39 -7.30 -11.28
N GLU A 135 9.44 -7.78 -10.49
CA GLU A 135 9.14 -9.21 -10.35
C GLU A 135 7.64 -9.49 -10.57
N PRO A 136 7.14 -9.46 -11.81
CA PRO A 136 5.69 -9.54 -12.08
C PRO A 136 5.08 -10.90 -11.69
N ALA A 137 5.90 -11.96 -11.61
CA ALA A 137 5.48 -13.30 -11.20
C ALA A 137 5.35 -13.48 -9.68
N ALA A 138 6.01 -12.63 -8.88
CA ALA A 138 5.98 -12.70 -7.42
C ALA A 138 4.59 -12.36 -6.84
N ASP A 139 4.40 -12.73 -5.57
CA ASP A 139 3.19 -12.38 -4.83
C ASP A 139 3.00 -10.87 -4.73
N LEU A 140 1.74 -10.42 -4.69
CA LEU A 140 1.41 -8.99 -4.70
C LEU A 140 2.03 -8.27 -3.50
N GLU A 141 1.98 -8.85 -2.31
CA GLU A 141 2.56 -8.25 -1.11
C GLU A 141 4.08 -8.05 -1.22
N HIS A 142 4.78 -8.95 -1.90
CA HIS A 142 6.21 -8.83 -2.14
C HIS A 142 6.51 -7.66 -3.08
N ARG A 143 5.79 -7.58 -4.21
CA ARG A 143 5.94 -6.50 -5.20
C ARG A 143 5.64 -5.11 -4.61
N LEU A 144 4.60 -5.00 -3.79
CA LEU A 144 4.25 -3.76 -3.08
C LEU A 144 5.35 -3.36 -2.08
N LEU A 145 5.98 -4.33 -1.42
CA LEU A 145 7.07 -4.09 -0.49
C LEU A 145 8.36 -3.65 -1.22
N CYS A 146 8.73 -4.32 -2.31
CA CYS A 146 9.86 -3.92 -3.17
C CYS A 146 9.68 -2.50 -3.73
N ALA A 147 8.45 -2.11 -4.05
CA ALA A 147 8.14 -0.76 -4.52
C ALA A 147 8.43 0.32 -3.46
N ILE A 148 8.00 0.12 -2.20
CA ILE A 148 8.28 1.11 -1.15
C ILE A 148 9.76 1.10 -0.73
N GLU A 149 10.46 -0.04 -0.81
CA GLU A 149 11.91 -0.11 -0.63
C GLU A 149 12.65 0.67 -1.72
N ALA A 150 12.28 0.49 -2.99
CA ALA A 150 12.85 1.25 -4.10
C ALA A 150 12.61 2.76 -3.96
N GLY A 151 11.45 3.17 -3.44
CA GLY A 151 11.16 4.57 -3.12
C GLY A 151 12.08 5.14 -2.04
N ARG A 152 12.34 4.38 -0.96
CA ARG A 152 13.34 4.74 0.06
C ARG A 152 14.73 4.88 -0.57
N ASP A 153 15.14 3.90 -1.36
CA ASP A 153 16.49 3.82 -1.92
C ASP A 153 16.77 4.89 -2.97
N ALA A 154 15.72 5.41 -3.63
CA ALA A 154 15.78 6.58 -4.51
C ALA A 154 15.81 7.93 -3.75
N GLY A 155 15.95 7.91 -2.42
CA GLY A 155 16.09 9.10 -1.56
C GLY A 155 14.83 9.48 -0.78
N GLY A 156 13.68 8.87 -1.09
CA GLY A 156 12.46 8.95 -0.29
C GLY A 156 11.94 10.38 -0.08
N GLN A 157 11.69 10.72 1.18
CA GLN A 157 11.07 11.99 1.58
C GLN A 157 12.09 13.05 1.97
N GLY A 158 11.76 14.32 1.69
CA GLY A 158 12.57 15.47 2.09
C GLY A 158 12.85 16.43 0.94
N THR A 159 14.03 17.03 0.97
CA THR A 159 14.63 17.79 -0.14
C THR A 159 15.95 17.12 -0.53
N ARG A 160 16.52 17.50 -1.67
CA ARG A 160 17.85 17.02 -2.10
C ARG A 160 18.92 17.18 -1.02
N ASP A 161 18.86 18.28 -0.25
CA ASP A 161 19.85 18.58 0.79
C ASP A 161 19.45 18.06 2.18
N ARG A 162 18.22 17.57 2.36
CA ARG A 162 17.72 17.14 3.67
C ARG A 162 16.72 15.99 3.55
N HIS A 163 17.26 14.78 3.67
CA HIS A 163 16.46 13.57 3.81
C HIS A 163 15.65 13.57 5.11
N LYS A 164 14.48 12.93 5.07
CA LYS A 164 13.61 12.68 6.21
C LYS A 164 13.24 11.20 6.27
N PRO A 165 13.47 10.52 7.41
CA PRO A 165 13.24 9.09 7.50
C PRO A 165 11.76 8.74 7.44
N GLU A 166 11.42 7.63 6.81
CA GLU A 166 10.13 6.98 6.96
C GLU A 166 9.97 6.47 8.39
N ARG A 167 9.14 7.16 9.18
CA ARG A 167 8.89 6.81 10.57
C ARG A 167 7.75 5.81 10.75
N SER A 168 6.89 5.66 9.75
CA SER A 168 5.90 4.58 9.72
C SER A 168 5.70 4.05 8.31
N ALA A 169 5.36 2.77 8.22
CA ALA A 169 5.11 2.06 6.97
C ALA A 169 4.00 1.02 7.17
N ALA A 170 3.26 0.71 6.11
CA ALA A 170 2.24 -0.33 6.14
C ALA A 170 2.10 -1.03 4.80
N LEU A 171 1.67 -2.29 4.86
CA LEU A 171 1.39 -3.15 3.72
C LEU A 171 0.03 -3.81 3.95
N ARG A 172 -0.87 -3.67 2.98
CA ARG A 172 -2.20 -4.27 3.05
C ARG A 172 -2.61 -4.91 1.75
N VAL A 173 -3.06 -6.16 1.79
CA VAL A 173 -3.48 -6.92 0.61
C VAL A 173 -4.78 -7.67 0.89
N TYR A 174 -5.68 -7.64 -0.08
CA TYR A 174 -6.95 -8.37 -0.09
C TYR A 174 -7.03 -9.29 -1.30
N SER A 175 -7.67 -10.43 -1.10
CA SER A 175 -8.05 -11.37 -2.16
C SER A 175 -9.57 -11.30 -2.39
N HIS A 176 -10.27 -12.38 -2.13
CA HIS A 176 -11.72 -12.53 -2.28
C HIS A 176 -12.47 -12.43 -0.93
N HIS A 177 -11.76 -12.47 0.19
CA HIS A 177 -12.34 -12.36 1.53
C HIS A 177 -12.69 -10.92 1.91
N PRO A 178 -13.68 -10.70 2.80
CA PRO A 178 -14.04 -9.35 3.27
C PRO A 178 -13.01 -8.76 4.25
N TYR A 179 -11.98 -9.51 4.62
CA TYR A 179 -10.85 -9.10 5.45
C TYR A 179 -9.53 -9.22 4.67
N ALA A 180 -8.48 -8.57 5.18
CA ALA A 180 -7.17 -8.56 4.53
C ALA A 180 -6.47 -9.92 4.69
N ASP A 181 -5.81 -10.40 3.63
CA ASP A 181 -4.89 -11.54 3.73
C ASP A 181 -3.58 -11.11 4.42
N ILE A 182 -3.18 -9.85 4.20
CA ILE A 182 -1.98 -9.22 4.73
C ILE A 182 -2.39 -7.87 5.31
N ASP A 183 -2.10 -7.63 6.59
CA ASP A 183 -2.25 -6.35 7.26
C ASP A 183 -1.07 -6.16 8.21
N LEU A 184 0.02 -5.63 7.67
CA LEU A 184 1.27 -5.43 8.39
C LEU A 184 1.53 -3.94 8.56
N ARG A 185 1.93 -3.55 9.77
CA ARG A 185 2.09 -2.14 10.15
C ARG A 185 3.31 -1.96 11.03
N VAL A 186 4.11 -0.95 10.69
CA VAL A 186 5.13 -0.36 11.56
C VAL A 186 4.66 1.06 11.84
N ASP A 187 4.05 1.27 13.01
CA ASP A 187 3.39 2.53 13.33
C ASP A 187 4.36 3.61 13.84
N LEU A 188 5.54 3.22 14.33
CA LEU A 188 6.66 4.12 14.65
C LEU A 188 7.98 3.35 14.70
N HIS A 189 8.93 3.67 13.83
CA HIS A 189 10.31 3.19 13.88
C HIS A 189 11.26 4.19 13.20
N ALA A 190 12.58 4.11 13.45
CA ALA A 190 13.55 4.97 12.74
C ALA A 190 13.75 4.54 11.27
N THR A 191 13.64 3.24 11.01
CA THR A 191 13.76 2.61 9.69
C THR A 191 12.50 1.80 9.37
N ALA A 192 11.34 2.46 9.28
CA ALA A 192 10.05 1.76 9.25
C ALA A 192 9.86 0.83 8.04
N VAL A 193 10.46 1.15 6.89
CA VAL A 193 10.41 0.30 5.69
C VAL A 193 11.19 -1.00 5.89
N GLU A 194 12.37 -0.94 6.52
CA GLU A 194 13.19 -2.11 6.84
C GLU A 194 12.49 -3.01 7.86
N GLU A 195 11.92 -2.40 8.91
CA GLU A 195 11.15 -3.15 9.90
C GLU A 195 9.92 -3.82 9.28
N LEU A 196 9.27 -3.17 8.33
CA LEU A 196 8.13 -3.77 7.63
C LEU A 196 8.56 -4.99 6.82
N ARG A 197 9.75 -4.97 6.19
CA ARG A 197 10.36 -6.15 5.56
C ARG A 197 10.64 -7.25 6.55
N ARG A 198 11.26 -6.94 7.70
CA ARG A 198 11.53 -7.93 8.76
C ARG A 198 10.25 -8.60 9.23
N VAL A 199 9.20 -7.82 9.50
CA VAL A 199 7.89 -8.32 9.92
C VAL A 199 7.24 -9.16 8.83
N TRP A 200 7.30 -8.74 7.57
CA TRP A 200 6.78 -9.51 6.43
C TRP A 200 7.48 -10.86 6.29
N THR A 201 8.81 -10.88 6.33
CA THR A 201 9.61 -12.11 6.23
C THR A 201 9.25 -13.10 7.34
N GLU A 202 9.10 -12.62 8.57
CA GLU A 202 8.68 -13.47 9.68
C GLU A 202 7.23 -13.94 9.48
N TYR A 203 6.30 -13.04 9.14
CA TYR A 203 4.89 -13.38 8.91
C TYR A 203 4.70 -14.47 7.85
N LYS A 204 5.49 -14.48 6.76
CA LYS A 204 5.39 -15.51 5.72
C LYS A 204 5.64 -16.93 6.25
N LYS A 205 6.40 -17.09 7.34
CA LYS A 205 6.55 -18.39 8.02
C LYS A 205 5.25 -18.83 8.70
N TYR A 206 4.43 -17.90 9.19
CA TYR A 206 3.19 -18.16 9.94
C TYR A 206 1.93 -18.18 9.05
N GLU A 207 2.02 -17.80 7.78
CA GLU A 207 0.83 -17.62 6.93
C GLU A 207 0.00 -18.91 6.82
N THR A 208 0.63 -20.06 6.58
CA THR A 208 -0.06 -21.36 6.54
C THR A 208 -0.58 -21.76 7.91
N TYR A 209 0.21 -21.55 8.97
CA TYR A 209 -0.18 -21.81 10.35
C TYR A 209 -1.47 -21.08 10.74
N TYR A 210 -1.62 -19.80 10.40
CA TYR A 210 -2.84 -19.05 10.72
C TYR A 210 -4.05 -19.53 9.91
N ARG A 211 -3.88 -19.83 8.62
CA ARG A 211 -4.97 -20.36 7.76
C ARG A 211 -5.44 -21.74 8.21
N ASP A 212 -4.53 -22.62 8.63
CA ASP A 212 -4.88 -23.96 9.06
C ASP A 212 -5.64 -23.96 10.39
N ARG A 213 -5.36 -23.01 11.28
CA ARG A 213 -6.12 -22.82 12.53
C ARG A 213 -7.56 -22.40 12.27
N GLU A 214 -7.80 -21.57 11.27
CA GLU A 214 -9.15 -21.20 10.85
C GLU A 214 -9.90 -22.42 10.28
N ARG A 215 -9.24 -23.22 9.43
CA ARG A 215 -9.87 -24.36 8.72
C ARG A 215 -10.05 -25.60 9.58
N ASN A 216 -9.12 -25.88 10.49
CA ASN A 216 -9.12 -27.06 11.35
C ASN A 216 -8.76 -26.69 12.81
N PRO A 217 -9.65 -25.98 13.53
CA PRO A 217 -9.35 -25.55 14.90
C PRO A 217 -9.14 -26.71 15.88
N LYS A 218 -9.74 -27.89 15.62
CA LYS A 218 -9.61 -29.06 16.50
C LYS A 218 -8.25 -29.74 16.42
N GLY A 219 -7.61 -29.73 15.23
CA GLY A 219 -6.30 -30.34 15.01
C GLY A 219 -5.14 -29.35 15.06
N ALA A 220 -5.40 -28.09 15.35
CA ALA A 220 -4.40 -27.04 15.24
C ALA A 220 -3.40 -27.09 16.40
N ILE A 221 -2.11 -27.16 16.07
CA ILE A 221 -1.04 -27.09 17.07
C ILE A 221 -1.01 -25.70 17.74
N GLY A 222 -0.60 -25.67 19.01
CA GLY A 222 -0.41 -24.41 19.74
C GLY A 222 0.75 -23.57 19.18
N GLN A 223 0.72 -22.27 19.43
CA GLN A 223 1.72 -21.33 18.87
C GLN A 223 3.15 -21.64 19.34
N GLU A 224 3.32 -21.99 20.62
CA GLU A 224 4.64 -22.36 21.15
C GLU A 224 5.21 -23.60 20.47
N ALA A 225 4.36 -24.60 20.22
CA ALA A 225 4.74 -25.82 19.50
C ALA A 225 5.12 -25.50 18.04
N PHE A 226 4.32 -24.67 17.35
CA PHE A 226 4.66 -24.21 16.01
C PHE A 226 6.00 -23.46 15.97
N MET A 227 6.25 -22.54 16.90
CA MET A 227 7.54 -21.84 17.02
C MET A 227 8.71 -22.77 17.30
N ALA A 228 8.49 -23.88 18.02
CA ALA A 228 9.52 -24.92 18.18
C ALA A 228 9.84 -25.60 16.84
N THR A 229 8.84 -25.86 15.98
CA THR A 229 9.09 -26.43 14.64
C THR A 229 9.91 -25.49 13.74
N LEU A 230 9.64 -24.18 13.79
CA LEU A 230 10.44 -23.19 13.04
C LEU A 230 11.90 -23.17 13.50
N ARG A 231 12.13 -23.13 14.83
CA ARG A 231 13.49 -23.14 15.39
C ARG A 231 14.27 -24.41 15.04
N ALA A 232 13.59 -25.57 15.01
CA ALA A 232 14.21 -26.83 14.63
C ALA A 232 14.57 -26.91 13.14
N ALA A 233 13.86 -26.18 12.27
CA ALA A 233 14.16 -26.10 10.84
C ALA A 233 15.32 -25.14 10.50
N GLU A 234 15.68 -24.25 11.43
CA GLU A 234 16.76 -23.26 11.28
C GLU A 234 18.09 -23.73 11.92
N ALA A 235 18.08 -24.84 12.66
CA ALA A 235 19.24 -25.44 13.34
C ALA A 235 19.92 -26.52 12.49
#